data_AF-A0A0A2UPX4-F1
#
_entry.id   AF-A0A0A2UPX4-F1
#
_cell.length_a   1.000
_cell.length_b   1.000
_cell.length_c   1.000
_cell.angle_alpha   90.00
_cell.angle_beta   90.00
_cell.angle_gamma   90.00
#
_symmetry.space_group_name_H-M   'P 1'
#
loop_
_entity.id
_entity.type
_entity.pdbx_description
1 polymer ?
#
loop_
_entity_poly.entity_id
_entity_poly.type
_entity_poly.pdbx_seq_one_letter_code
_entity_poly.pdbx_strand_id
1 'polypeptide(L)'
;MRPLGDAMKVTWRVRTKKGLFFRAEDFISFTKRIAEVREESKEKLREIKEKDPYSLEVLPYARTIHELKQLYGDGLEIRSHGESFLDLFQSRFKPGGVYILDEPEAPLSPLKQLSLISMIKDMIKEDAQFIIATHSPMLMALPDADIYQIEEGNLTNVSFEDIEHVKLTKDFLDQPERFIRHL
;
A
#
# COMPACT_ATOMS: atom_id res chain seq x y z
N MET A 1 -20.42 8.33 29.42
CA MET A 1 -19.36 7.38 29.00
C MET A 1 -18.05 8.14 29.04
N ARG A 2 -17.07 7.75 29.85
CA ARG A 2 -15.72 8.35 29.75
C ARG A 2 -15.15 7.94 28.38
N PRO A 3 -14.48 8.84 27.63
CA PRO A 3 -13.83 8.46 26.39
C PRO A 3 -12.88 7.28 26.67
N LEU A 4 -12.96 6.22 25.89
CA LEU A 4 -12.13 5.01 26.04
C LEU A 4 -10.63 5.35 26.15
N GLY A 5 -10.21 6.47 25.54
CA GLY A 5 -8.85 7.01 25.62
C GLY A 5 -8.34 7.34 27.02
N ASP A 6 -9.19 7.69 27.98
CA ASP A 6 -8.77 8.03 29.36
C ASP A 6 -8.42 6.78 30.19
N ALA A 7 -8.85 5.59 29.73
CA ALA A 7 -8.63 4.32 30.40
C ALA A 7 -7.53 3.46 29.73
N MET A 8 -7.02 3.88 28.56
CA MET A 8 -6.02 3.14 27.80
C MET A 8 -4.65 3.82 27.87
N LYS A 9 -3.62 3.05 28.21
CA LYS A 9 -2.23 3.50 28.16
C LYS A 9 -1.54 2.80 27.00
N VAL A 10 -1.15 3.57 25.98
CA VAL A 10 -0.41 3.02 24.83
C VAL A 10 0.99 2.64 25.30
N THR A 11 1.32 1.36 25.20
CA THR A 11 2.66 0.83 25.47
C THR A 11 3.25 0.29 24.19
N TRP A 12 4.47 0.70 23.88
CA TRP A 12 5.18 0.24 22.68
C TRP A 12 6.18 -0.84 23.09
N ARG A 13 5.95 -2.08 22.66
CA ARG A 13 6.96 -3.15 22.79
C ARG A 13 8.07 -3.01 21.75
N VAL A 14 7.72 -2.49 20.57
CA VAL A 14 8.65 -2.19 19.48
C VAL A 14 8.41 -0.74 19.04
N ARG A 15 9.48 0.06 18.96
CA ARG A 15 9.45 1.41 18.38
C ARG A 15 10.20 1.39 17.07
N THR A 16 9.47 1.48 15.97
CA THR A 16 10.07 1.62 14.64
C THR A 16 9.68 2.96 14.02
N LYS A 17 10.63 3.60 13.33
CA LYS A 17 10.34 4.74 12.44
C LYS A 17 10.12 4.28 10.99
N LYS A 18 10.23 2.96 10.76
CA LYS A 18 10.07 2.33 9.45
C LYS A 18 8.63 1.86 9.35
N GLY A 19 7.87 2.41 8.42
CA GLY A 19 6.48 2.05 8.25
C GLY A 19 5.81 2.88 7.17
N LEU A 20 4.62 2.43 6.80
CA LEU A 20 3.77 3.08 5.80
C LEU A 20 2.33 2.94 6.25
N PHE A 21 1.60 4.05 6.25
CA PHE A 21 0.15 4.04 6.17
C PHE A 21 -0.22 4.27 4.71
N PHE A 22 -1.05 3.40 4.16
CA PHE A 22 -1.43 3.42 2.76
C PHE A 22 -2.94 3.24 2.64
N ARG A 23 -3.60 4.07 1.83
CA ARG A 23 -4.99 3.89 1.40
C ARG A 23 -5.05 3.92 -0.12
N ALA A 24 -5.86 3.04 -0.72
CA ALA A 24 -6.03 3.02 -2.17
C ALA A 24 -6.43 4.36 -2.77
N GLU A 25 -7.36 5.08 -2.11
CA GLU A 25 -7.85 6.39 -2.53
C GLU A 25 -6.73 7.45 -2.60
N ASP A 26 -5.74 7.34 -1.71
CA ASP A 26 -4.61 8.28 -1.63
C ASP A 26 -3.59 8.05 -2.74
N PHE A 27 -3.64 6.92 -3.44
CA PHE A 27 -2.62 6.57 -4.45
C PHE A 27 -2.58 7.56 -5.61
N ILE A 28 -3.74 7.96 -6.13
CA ILE A 28 -3.83 8.91 -7.26
C ILE A 28 -3.27 10.28 -6.84
N SER A 29 -3.64 10.74 -5.64
CA SER A 29 -3.12 11.99 -5.08
C SER A 29 -1.62 11.91 -4.84
N PHE A 30 -1.13 10.75 -4.39
CA PHE A 30 0.28 10.51 -4.16
C PHE A 30 1.10 10.50 -5.45
N THR A 31 0.68 9.78 -6.49
CA THR A 31 1.40 9.73 -7.78
C THR A 31 1.46 11.11 -8.41
N LYS A 32 0.33 11.83 -8.42
CA LYS A 32 0.26 13.21 -8.89
C LYS A 32 1.25 14.12 -8.15
N ARG A 33 1.32 14.01 -6.83
CA ARG A 33 2.26 14.81 -6.02
C ARG A 33 3.73 14.48 -6.32
N ILE A 34 4.07 13.22 -6.56
CA ILE A 34 5.43 12.83 -6.96
C ILE A 34 5.78 13.41 -8.34
N ALA A 35 4.83 13.39 -9.28
CA ALA A 35 4.99 13.98 -10.60
C ALA A 35 5.25 15.49 -10.51
N GLU A 36 4.43 16.20 -9.74
CA GLU A 36 4.53 17.64 -9.49
C GLU A 36 5.89 17.99 -8.89
N VAL A 37 6.29 17.35 -7.78
CA VAL A 37 7.59 17.61 -7.13
C VAL A 37 8.76 17.36 -8.08
N ARG A 38 8.68 16.31 -8.91
CA ARG A 38 9.72 16.01 -9.89
C ARG A 38 9.82 17.09 -10.95
N GLU A 39 8.69 17.57 -11.47
CA GLU A 39 8.67 18.59 -12.51
C GLU A 39 9.11 19.95 -11.98
N GLU A 40 8.59 20.38 -10.82
CA GLU A 40 9.04 21.60 -10.13
C GLU A 40 10.56 21.58 -9.87
N SER A 41 11.10 20.42 -9.47
CA SER A 41 12.54 20.26 -9.24
C SER A 41 13.35 20.40 -10.53
N LYS A 42 12.84 19.90 -11.66
CA LYS A 42 13.50 20.03 -12.97
C LYS A 42 13.46 21.47 -13.47
N GLU A 43 12.31 22.14 -13.35
CA GLU A 43 12.14 23.54 -13.73
C GLU A 43 13.10 24.43 -12.97
N LYS A 44 13.14 24.32 -11.63
CA LYS A 44 14.08 25.08 -10.80
C LYS A 44 15.54 24.80 -11.14
N LEU A 45 15.88 23.53 -11.36
CA LEU A 45 17.24 23.16 -11.77
C LEU A 45 17.62 23.81 -13.11
N ARG A 46 16.68 23.89 -14.06
CA ARG A 46 16.87 24.55 -15.34
C ARG A 46 17.03 26.06 -15.18
N GLU A 47 16.16 26.72 -14.42
CA GLU A 47 16.23 28.16 -14.17
C GLU A 47 17.54 28.58 -13.51
N ILE A 48 18.02 27.81 -12.53
CA ILE A 48 19.29 28.08 -11.85
C ILE A 48 20.46 27.92 -12.83
N LYS A 49 20.47 26.85 -13.63
CA LYS A 49 21.53 26.61 -14.64
C LYS A 49 21.56 27.64 -15.76
N GLU A 50 20.40 28.16 -16.15
CA GLU A 50 20.31 29.23 -17.16
C GLU A 50 20.90 30.55 -16.64
N LYS A 51 20.78 30.83 -15.34
CA LYS A 51 21.39 32.01 -14.69
C LYS A 51 22.88 31.83 -14.41
N ASP A 52 23.26 30.68 -13.86
CA ASP A 52 24.64 30.30 -13.57
C ASP A 52 24.84 28.79 -13.71
N PRO A 53 25.56 28.34 -14.76
CA PRO A 53 25.83 26.92 -15.00
C PRO A 53 26.58 26.20 -13.86
N TYR A 54 27.29 26.92 -13.01
CA TYR A 54 28.12 26.37 -11.93
C TYR A 54 27.54 26.58 -10.52
N SER A 55 26.33 27.11 -10.42
CA SER A 55 25.69 27.37 -9.13
C SER A 55 25.47 26.07 -8.34
N LEU A 56 25.88 26.07 -7.08
CA LEU A 56 25.68 24.96 -6.15
C LEU A 56 24.23 24.89 -5.63
N GLU A 57 23.40 25.89 -5.91
CA GLU A 57 21.97 25.89 -5.54
C GLU A 57 21.17 24.80 -6.27
N VAL A 58 21.74 24.21 -7.34
CA VAL A 58 21.14 23.07 -8.04
C VAL A 58 21.16 21.77 -7.23
N LEU A 59 22.06 21.65 -6.24
CA LEU A 59 22.35 20.40 -5.55
C LEU A 59 21.13 19.76 -4.86
N PRO A 60 20.28 20.51 -4.14
CA PRO A 60 19.08 19.94 -3.52
C PRO A 60 18.11 19.37 -4.57
N TYR A 61 17.84 20.10 -5.65
CA TYR A 61 16.93 19.67 -6.71
C TYR A 61 17.47 18.47 -7.47
N ALA A 62 18.78 18.46 -7.77
CA ALA A 62 19.43 17.32 -8.40
C ALA A 62 19.35 16.06 -7.54
N ARG A 63 19.53 16.20 -6.22
CA ARG A 63 19.37 15.09 -5.27
C ARG A 63 17.92 14.60 -5.22
N THR A 64 16.94 15.49 -5.12
CA THR A 64 15.52 15.12 -5.14
C THR A 64 15.15 14.37 -6.42
N ILE A 65 15.54 14.87 -7.59
CA ILE A 65 15.30 14.19 -8.87
C ILE A 65 15.96 12.81 -8.88
N HIS A 66 17.19 12.71 -8.37
CA HIS A 66 17.91 11.44 -8.30
C HIS A 66 17.23 10.44 -7.35
N GLU A 67 16.83 10.87 -6.15
CA GLU A 67 16.12 10.04 -5.18
C GLU A 67 14.77 9.56 -5.73
N LEU A 68 13.99 10.46 -6.33
CA LEU A 68 12.72 10.09 -6.97
C LEU A 68 12.94 9.12 -8.12
N LYS A 69 14.00 9.28 -8.92
CA LYS A 69 14.34 8.35 -9.99
C LYS A 69 14.78 6.97 -9.46
N GLN A 70 15.52 6.92 -8.36
CA GLN A 70 15.92 5.65 -7.73
C GLN A 70 14.73 4.91 -7.13
N LEU A 71 13.78 5.63 -6.54
CA LEU A 71 12.60 5.03 -5.89
C LEU A 71 11.50 4.65 -6.88
N TYR A 72 11.31 5.44 -7.95
CA TYR A 72 10.13 5.38 -8.81
C TYR A 72 10.44 5.30 -10.32
N GLY A 73 11.72 5.21 -10.70
CA GLY A 73 12.14 5.14 -12.09
C GLY A 73 11.81 6.41 -12.89
N ASP A 74 11.45 6.23 -14.17
CA ASP A 74 11.10 7.33 -15.07
C ASP A 74 9.67 7.88 -14.86
N GLY A 75 8.94 7.39 -13.85
CA GLY A 75 7.66 7.95 -13.37
C GLY A 75 6.58 6.91 -13.10
N LEU A 76 5.78 7.15 -12.06
CA LEU A 76 4.63 6.31 -11.68
C LEU A 76 3.44 6.47 -12.64
N GLU A 77 3.40 7.57 -13.40
CA GLU A 77 2.37 7.84 -14.43
C GLU A 77 2.60 7.14 -15.77
N ILE A 78 3.83 6.71 -16.08
CA ILE A 78 4.17 6.13 -17.40
C ILE A 78 3.93 4.60 -17.43
N ARG A 79 3.90 3.95 -16.26
CA ARG A 79 3.61 2.52 -16.13
C ARG A 79 2.11 2.29 -15.87
N SER A 80 1.62 1.10 -16.19
CA SER A 80 0.21 0.73 -15.91
C SER A 80 -0.10 0.95 -14.42
N HIS A 81 -1.29 1.47 -14.06
CA HIS A 81 -1.63 1.89 -12.68
C HIS A 81 -1.28 0.86 -11.59
N GLY A 82 -1.32 -0.44 -11.89
CA GLY A 82 -0.94 -1.49 -10.94
C GLY A 82 0.56 -1.85 -10.88
N GLU A 83 1.39 -1.54 -11.89
CA GLU A 83 2.85 -1.82 -11.83
C GLU A 83 3.56 -0.81 -10.94
N SER A 84 3.26 0.48 -11.13
CA SER A 84 3.72 1.58 -10.26
C SER A 84 3.39 1.35 -8.79
N PHE A 85 2.32 0.60 -8.52
CA PHE A 85 1.86 0.27 -7.18
C PHE A 85 2.75 -0.74 -6.46
N LEU A 86 3.16 -1.80 -7.17
CA LEU A 86 4.07 -2.80 -6.61
C LEU A 86 5.47 -2.21 -6.42
N ASP A 87 5.93 -1.36 -7.33
CA ASP A 87 7.20 -0.64 -7.20
C ASP A 87 7.21 0.27 -5.95
N LEU A 88 6.07 0.93 -5.66
CA LEU A 88 5.91 1.73 -4.45
C LEU A 88 6.08 0.85 -3.20
N PHE A 89 5.39 -0.29 -3.11
CA PHE A 89 5.55 -1.18 -1.96
C PHE A 89 6.96 -1.74 -1.85
N GLN A 90 7.57 -2.16 -2.95
CA GLN A 90 8.93 -2.69 -2.96
C GLN A 90 9.94 -1.63 -2.48
N SER A 91 9.79 -0.37 -2.88
CA SER A 91 10.69 0.71 -2.45
C SER A 91 10.50 1.11 -0.99
N ARG A 92 9.27 1.00 -0.45
CA ARG A 92 8.90 1.47 0.89
C ARG A 92 8.95 0.40 1.96
N PHE A 93 8.75 -0.87 1.62
CA PHE A 93 8.92 -1.96 2.57
C PHE A 93 10.39 -2.11 2.94
N LYS A 94 10.61 -2.26 4.24
CA LYS A 94 11.89 -2.34 4.94
C LYS A 94 11.76 -3.36 6.07
N PRO A 95 12.85 -4.12 6.37
CA PRO A 95 12.94 -4.98 7.54
C PRO A 95 12.61 -4.25 8.85
N GLY A 96 11.89 -4.92 9.75
CA GLY A 96 11.47 -4.41 11.06
C GLY A 96 10.49 -3.23 11.00
N GLY A 97 9.70 -3.14 9.93
CA GLY A 97 8.73 -2.07 9.73
C GLY A 97 7.30 -2.46 10.12
N VAL A 98 6.46 -1.46 10.40
CA VAL A 98 5.02 -1.65 10.64
C VAL A 98 4.23 -0.99 9.51
N TYR A 99 3.39 -1.77 8.84
CA TYR A 99 2.65 -1.36 7.65
C TYR A 99 1.15 -1.48 7.90
N ILE A 100 0.43 -0.40 7.62
CA ILE A 100 -1.04 -0.36 7.70
C ILE A 100 -1.54 -0.08 6.29
N LEU A 101 -2.25 -1.05 5.71
CA LEU A 101 -2.74 -1.00 4.34
C LEU A 101 -4.27 -1.04 4.34
N ASP A 102 -4.89 -0.06 3.71
CA ASP A 102 -6.34 0.06 3.54
C ASP A 102 -6.69 -0.14 2.06
N GLU A 103 -7.38 -1.24 1.78
CA GLU A 103 -7.76 -1.74 0.45
C GLU A 103 -6.62 -1.78 -0.58
N PRO A 104 -5.44 -2.36 -0.27
CA PRO A 104 -4.30 -2.36 -1.18
C PRO A 104 -4.56 -3.13 -2.50
N GLU A 105 -5.62 -3.91 -2.60
CA GLU A 105 -6.05 -4.62 -3.80
C GLU A 105 -6.71 -3.72 -4.86
N ALA A 106 -7.23 -2.54 -4.49
CA ALA A 106 -8.12 -1.79 -5.38
C ALA A 106 -7.51 -1.43 -6.76
N PRO A 107 -6.21 -1.08 -6.87
CA PRO A 107 -5.57 -0.84 -8.17
C PRO A 107 -4.86 -2.09 -8.75
N LEU A 108 -4.99 -3.25 -8.11
CA LEU A 108 -4.24 -4.46 -8.44
C LEU A 108 -5.09 -5.50 -9.18
N SER A 109 -4.60 -5.95 -10.33
CA SER A 109 -5.12 -7.17 -10.95
C SER A 109 -4.84 -8.39 -10.06
N PRO A 110 -5.58 -9.51 -10.22
CA PRO A 110 -5.40 -10.69 -9.37
C PRO A 110 -3.95 -11.21 -9.32
N LEU A 111 -3.26 -11.21 -10.47
CA LEU A 111 -1.85 -11.60 -10.53
C LEU A 111 -0.94 -10.66 -9.71
N LYS A 112 -1.23 -9.35 -9.72
CA LYS A 112 -0.47 -8.37 -8.94
C LYS A 112 -0.76 -8.47 -7.45
N GLN A 113 -1.96 -8.88 -7.05
CA GLN A 113 -2.26 -9.21 -5.65
C GLN A 113 -1.40 -10.39 -5.16
N LEU A 114 -1.18 -11.42 -5.99
CA LEU A 114 -0.24 -12.50 -5.67
C LEU A 114 1.20 -11.98 -5.49
N SER A 115 1.64 -11.03 -6.32
CA SER A 115 2.94 -10.38 -6.13
C SER A 115 3.02 -9.62 -4.80
N LEU A 116 1.96 -8.90 -4.42
CA LEU A 116 1.86 -8.23 -3.12
C LEU A 116 1.95 -9.23 -1.97
N ILE A 117 1.24 -10.35 -2.05
CA ILE A 117 1.31 -11.44 -1.06
C ILE A 117 2.75 -11.95 -0.91
N SER A 118 3.46 -12.16 -2.03
CA SER A 118 4.87 -12.58 -1.98
C SER A 118 5.74 -11.56 -1.26
N MET A 119 5.60 -10.27 -1.57
CA MET A 119 6.37 -9.20 -0.92
C MET A 119 6.09 -9.11 0.58
N ILE A 120 4.82 -9.24 0.99
CA ILE A 120 4.42 -9.26 2.40
C ILE A 120 5.08 -10.44 3.11
N LYS A 121 4.99 -11.65 2.54
CA LYS A 121 5.59 -12.86 3.13
C LYS A 121 7.09 -12.74 3.32
N ASP A 122 7.80 -12.13 2.38
CA ASP A 122 9.24 -11.95 2.50
C ASP A 122 9.59 -10.92 3.58
N MET A 123 8.80 -9.87 3.74
CA MET A 123 9.00 -8.88 4.81
C MET A 123 8.63 -9.41 6.20
N ILE A 124 7.64 -10.29 6.32
CA ILE A 124 7.30 -10.94 7.59
C ILE A 124 8.50 -11.73 8.13
N LYS A 125 9.26 -12.41 7.26
CA LYS A 125 10.51 -13.11 7.65
C LYS A 125 11.60 -12.16 8.16
N GLU A 126 11.50 -10.88 7.78
CA GLU A 126 12.42 -9.80 8.14
C GLU A 126 11.85 -8.93 9.29
N ASP A 127 11.05 -9.55 10.19
CA ASP A 127 10.41 -8.93 11.36
C ASP A 127 9.47 -7.75 11.04
N ALA A 128 8.91 -7.70 9.83
CA ALA A 128 7.86 -6.73 9.51
C ALA A 128 6.49 -7.17 10.02
N GLN A 129 5.65 -6.19 10.36
CA GLN A 129 4.25 -6.40 10.76
C GLN A 129 3.31 -5.70 9.79
N PHE A 130 2.21 -6.36 9.46
CA PHE A 130 1.20 -5.86 8.54
C PHE A 130 -0.17 -5.89 9.21
N ILE A 131 -0.90 -4.78 9.10
CA ILE A 131 -2.32 -4.67 9.42
C ILE A 131 -3.01 -4.27 8.11
N ILE A 132 -3.90 -5.13 7.63
CA ILE A 132 -4.50 -4.96 6.31
C ILE A 132 -6.02 -4.96 6.46
N ALA A 133 -6.66 -3.86 6.04
CA ALA A 133 -8.08 -3.84 5.75
C ALA A 133 -8.25 -4.19 4.26
N THR A 134 -9.02 -5.24 3.97
CA THR A 134 -9.16 -5.80 2.62
C THR A 134 -10.54 -6.41 2.46
N HIS A 135 -11.09 -6.29 1.26
CA HIS A 135 -12.23 -7.04 0.77
C HIS A 135 -11.81 -8.19 -0.14
N SER A 136 -10.55 -8.23 -0.63
CA SER A 136 -10.04 -9.29 -1.49
C SER A 136 -9.91 -10.64 -0.76
N PRO A 137 -10.59 -11.72 -1.23
CA PRO A 137 -10.33 -13.08 -0.79
C PRO A 137 -8.87 -13.52 -0.98
N MET A 138 -8.16 -12.98 -1.98
CA MET A 138 -6.77 -13.34 -2.25
C MET A 138 -5.85 -12.87 -1.12
N LEU A 139 -6.05 -11.65 -0.61
CA LEU A 139 -5.25 -11.12 0.50
C LEU A 139 -5.65 -11.74 1.84
N MET A 140 -6.94 -12.04 2.04
CA MET A 140 -7.41 -12.79 3.22
C MET A 140 -6.79 -14.19 3.32
N ALA A 141 -6.35 -14.77 2.20
CA ALA A 141 -5.67 -16.07 2.15
C ALA A 141 -4.16 -16.01 2.52
N LEU A 142 -3.67 -14.89 3.06
CA LEU A 142 -2.31 -14.80 3.58
C LEU A 142 -2.09 -15.90 4.65
N PRO A 143 -1.05 -16.74 4.52
CA PRO A 143 -0.81 -17.80 5.49
C PRO A 143 -0.45 -17.21 6.85
N ASP A 144 -0.88 -17.89 7.92
CA ASP A 144 -0.63 -17.53 9.31
C ASP A 144 -1.22 -16.17 9.74
N ALA A 145 -2.13 -15.60 8.95
CA ALA A 145 -2.80 -14.35 9.28
C ALA A 145 -3.92 -14.57 10.31
N ASP A 146 -3.96 -13.71 11.33
CA ASP A 146 -5.14 -13.56 12.17
C ASP A 146 -6.19 -12.74 11.40
N ILE A 147 -7.32 -13.38 11.08
CA ILE A 147 -8.39 -12.74 10.33
C ILE A 147 -9.45 -12.25 11.30
N TYR A 148 -9.77 -10.97 11.20
CA TYR A 148 -10.85 -10.34 11.96
C TYR A 148 -11.92 -9.83 11.02
N GLN A 149 -13.15 -10.24 11.25
CA GLN A 149 -14.33 -9.69 10.60
C GLN A 149 -14.89 -8.55 11.45
N ILE A 150 -15.28 -7.46 10.79
CA ILE A 150 -15.89 -6.29 11.44
C ILE A 150 -17.36 -6.26 11.05
N GLU A 151 -18.24 -6.55 12.02
CA GLU A 151 -19.70 -6.53 11.85
C GLU A 151 -20.34 -5.73 12.96
N GLU A 152 -21.16 -4.73 12.59
CA GLU A 152 -21.89 -3.87 13.55
C GLU A 152 -20.98 -3.23 14.62
N GLY A 153 -19.70 -2.98 14.27
CA GLY A 153 -18.70 -2.41 15.19
C GLY A 153 -18.02 -3.43 16.12
N ASN A 154 -18.32 -4.72 15.99
CA ASN A 154 -17.66 -5.81 16.71
C ASN A 154 -16.55 -6.43 15.85
N LEU A 155 -15.42 -6.75 16.47
CA LEU A 155 -14.34 -7.52 15.85
C LEU A 155 -14.43 -8.98 16.29
N THR A 156 -14.64 -9.89 15.35
CA THR A 156 -14.69 -11.34 15.59
C THR A 156 -13.54 -12.01 14.85
N ASN A 157 -12.81 -12.90 15.54
CA ASN A 157 -11.81 -13.73 14.87
C ASN A 157 -12.53 -14.84 14.11
N VAL A 158 -12.18 -15.03 12.84
CA VAL A 158 -12.82 -15.99 11.95
C VAL A 158 -11.79 -16.77 11.15
N SER A 159 -12.12 -18.00 10.76
CA SER A 159 -11.28 -18.76 9.82
C SER A 159 -11.49 -18.22 8.39
N PHE A 160 -10.49 -18.39 7.52
CA PHE A 160 -10.58 -17.97 6.11
C PHE A 160 -11.79 -18.60 5.39
N GLU A 161 -12.02 -19.88 5.64
CA GLU A 161 -13.11 -20.65 5.04
C GLU A 161 -14.48 -20.20 5.53
N ASP A 162 -14.55 -19.55 6.70
CA ASP A 162 -15.80 -19.12 7.31
C ASP A 162 -16.29 -17.74 6.87
N ILE A 163 -15.41 -16.94 6.27
CA ILE A 163 -15.72 -15.59 5.80
C ILE A 163 -16.83 -15.66 4.74
N GLU A 164 -17.94 -14.94 4.99
CA GLU A 164 -19.10 -14.90 4.09
C GLU A 164 -18.70 -14.54 2.66
N HIS A 165 -17.87 -13.51 2.50
CA HIS A 165 -17.41 -13.04 1.20
C HIS A 165 -16.60 -14.11 0.44
N VAL A 166 -15.82 -14.92 1.15
CA VAL A 166 -15.06 -16.03 0.54
C VAL A 166 -16.02 -17.13 0.08
N LYS A 167 -16.98 -17.52 0.92
CA LYS A 167 -18.03 -18.51 0.58
C LYS A 167 -18.83 -18.08 -0.65
N LEU A 168 -19.35 -16.85 -0.65
CA LEU A 168 -20.13 -16.29 -1.75
C LEU A 168 -19.32 -16.27 -3.06
N THR A 169 -18.08 -15.80 -3.00
CA THR A 169 -17.21 -15.73 -4.18
C THR A 169 -16.95 -17.12 -4.75
N LYS A 170 -16.68 -18.10 -3.89
CA LYS A 170 -16.48 -19.49 -4.31
C LYS A 170 -17.73 -20.07 -4.98
N ASP A 171 -18.89 -19.93 -4.33
CA ASP A 171 -20.15 -20.44 -4.87
C ASP A 171 -20.50 -19.79 -6.23
N PHE A 172 -20.25 -18.49 -6.37
CA PHE A 172 -20.45 -17.78 -7.63
C PHE A 172 -19.51 -18.29 -8.74
N LEU A 173 -18.23 -18.50 -8.45
CA LEU A 173 -17.27 -19.04 -9.41
C LEU A 173 -17.59 -20.48 -9.82
N ASP A 174 -18.14 -21.28 -8.91
CA ASP A 174 -18.52 -22.66 -9.17
C ASP A 174 -19.80 -22.76 -10.05
N GLN A 175 -20.77 -21.84 -9.88
CA GLN A 175 -22.08 -21.88 -10.57
C GLN A 175 -22.62 -20.49 -10.96
N PRO A 176 -21.95 -19.72 -11.83
CA PRO A 176 -22.31 -18.33 -12.12
C PRO A 176 -23.71 -18.17 -12.73
N GLU A 177 -24.15 -19.11 -13.57
CA GLU A 177 -25.46 -19.05 -14.23
C GLU A 177 -26.63 -19.10 -13.25
N ARG A 178 -26.45 -19.78 -12.10
CA ARG A 178 -27.47 -19.87 -11.06
C ARG A 178 -27.71 -18.52 -10.41
N PHE A 179 -26.65 -17.76 -10.14
CA PHE A 179 -26.75 -16.44 -9.55
C PHE A 179 -27.34 -15.43 -10.54
N ILE A 180 -26.88 -15.45 -11.80
CA ILE A 180 -27.34 -14.50 -12.83
C ILE A 180 -28.82 -14.70 -13.18
N ARG A 181 -29.33 -15.95 -13.18
CA ARG A 181 -30.73 -16.25 -13.49
C ARG A 181 -31.73 -15.64 -12.49
N HIS A 182 -31.28 -15.29 -11.29
CA HIS A 182 -32.10 -14.78 -10.19
C HIS A 182 -31.92 -13.27 -9.95
N LEU A 183 -31.18 -12.58 -10.83
CA LEU A 183 -31.08 -11.13 -10.91
C LEU A 183 -32.07 -10.58 -11.94
#